data_AF-A0A6N6SBH9-F1
#
_entry.id   AF-A0A6N6SBH9-F1
#
_cell.length_a   1.000
_cell.length_b   1.000
_cell.length_c   1.000
_cell.angle_alpha   90.00
_cell.angle_beta   90.00
_cell.angle_gamma   90.00
#
_symmetry.space_group_name_H-M   'P 1'
#
loop_
_entity.id
_entity.type
_entity.pdbx_description
1 polymer ?
#
loop_
_entity_poly.entity_id
_entity_poly.type
_entity_poly.pdbx_seq_one_letter_code
_entity_poly.pdbx_strand_id
1 'polypeptide(L)'
;MAFKPPAPTPPGLWRRVPPAIFPPIMGLFGLGLAWRRGESAFDLPAGVAEAILGAVTLLFLFGLLAYSVKVLRRPAVLVEELRILPGRAGVAAMLLCLYLLSLTLAPYLPGAAQALLWCAFALHGAVVLVFAWVFVTGPAEQRRVTPVWHLSFVGFIIGALAAAVFEDYLAALGLFVVTAVIAALVWAVSAEQLVKETVPAPLRPLLAIHLAPVALFGQVAQALELHAVALGCGGVAGLLLLWFIARARWLTEAGFSALWGAFTFPLAATAGLWLGLGGVWRLPGGVALIAATLVTLPIAWKVVAAWARGQLAIKTNAATA
;
A
#
# COMPACT_ATOMS: atom_id res chain seq x y z
N MET A 1 32.73 -1.99 4.62
CA MET A 1 31.92 -3.13 4.11
C MET A 1 32.26 -3.34 2.65
N ALA A 2 32.70 -4.54 2.26
CA ALA A 2 32.99 -4.84 0.85
C ALA A 2 31.67 -4.82 0.04
N PHE A 3 31.66 -4.08 -1.07
CA PHE A 3 30.55 -4.12 -2.03
C PHE A 3 30.48 -5.53 -2.62
N LYS A 4 29.50 -6.32 -2.15
CA LYS A 4 29.24 -7.64 -2.72
C LYS A 4 28.37 -7.41 -3.96
N PRO A 5 28.83 -7.72 -5.18
CA PRO A 5 28.00 -7.58 -6.37
C PRO A 5 26.72 -8.38 -6.20
N PRO A 6 25.57 -7.93 -6.75
CA PRO A 6 24.32 -8.64 -6.61
C PRO A 6 24.48 -10.07 -7.13
N ALA A 7 24.17 -11.07 -6.30
CA ALA A 7 24.17 -12.45 -6.76
C ALA A 7 23.22 -12.58 -7.96
N PRO A 8 23.56 -13.33 -9.03
CA PRO A 8 22.63 -13.59 -10.12
C PRO A 8 21.41 -14.37 -9.61
N THR A 9 20.27 -14.23 -10.30
CA THR A 9 19.08 -15.05 -10.01
C THR A 9 19.43 -16.52 -10.24
N PRO A 10 19.27 -17.41 -9.25
CA PRO A 10 19.59 -18.82 -9.43
C PRO A 10 18.66 -19.47 -10.46
N PRO A 11 19.09 -20.58 -11.08
CA PRO A 11 18.23 -21.34 -11.98
C PRO A 11 17.01 -21.89 -11.23
N GLY A 12 15.84 -21.83 -11.88
CA GLY A 12 14.57 -22.34 -11.37
C GLY A 12 13.47 -21.29 -11.29
N LEU A 13 12.22 -21.73 -11.49
CA LEU A 13 11.04 -20.88 -11.49
C LEU A 13 10.84 -20.21 -10.13
N TRP A 14 10.70 -18.87 -10.14
CA TRP A 14 10.28 -18.05 -8.99
C TRP A 14 11.16 -18.11 -7.74
N ARG A 15 12.44 -18.51 -7.85
CA ARG A 15 13.34 -18.60 -6.68
C ARG A 15 13.72 -17.25 -6.07
N ARG A 16 13.57 -16.15 -6.81
CA ARG A 16 13.97 -14.81 -6.38
C ARG A 16 12.92 -13.75 -6.71
N VAL A 17 11.63 -14.09 -6.57
CA VAL A 17 10.54 -13.13 -6.76
C VAL A 17 10.69 -11.99 -5.74
N PRO A 18 10.84 -10.73 -6.18
CA PRO A 18 10.95 -9.58 -5.28
C PRO A 18 9.56 -9.18 -4.75
N PRO A 19 9.37 -9.02 -3.43
CA PRO A 19 8.12 -8.47 -2.89
C PRO A 19 7.79 -7.07 -3.43
N ALA A 20 8.79 -6.33 -3.91
CA ALA A 20 8.63 -4.98 -4.44
C ALA A 20 7.72 -4.88 -5.69
N ILE A 21 7.18 -5.99 -6.22
CA ILE A 21 6.10 -5.98 -7.21
C ILE A 21 4.75 -5.56 -6.62
N PHE A 22 4.53 -5.77 -5.32
CA PHE A 22 3.21 -5.60 -4.71
C PHE A 22 2.80 -4.14 -4.42
N PRO A 23 3.70 -3.18 -4.10
CA PRO A 23 3.29 -1.80 -3.89
C PRO A 23 2.55 -1.16 -5.08
N PRO A 24 3.00 -1.28 -6.34
CA PRO A 24 2.19 -0.80 -7.46
C PRO A 24 0.94 -1.63 -7.72
N ILE A 25 0.92 -2.94 -7.44
CA ILE A 25 -0.30 -3.77 -7.53
C ILE A 25 -1.35 -3.29 -6.52
N MET A 26 -0.93 -3.00 -5.29
CA MET A 26 -1.77 -2.38 -4.27
C MET A 26 -2.32 -1.03 -4.75
N GLY A 27 -1.47 -0.20 -5.37
CA GLY A 27 -1.90 1.04 -6.01
C GLY A 27 -2.94 0.85 -7.11
N LEU A 28 -2.78 -0.18 -7.95
CA LEU A 28 -3.74 -0.51 -9.00
C LEU A 28 -5.09 -0.99 -8.44
N PHE A 29 -5.09 -1.75 -7.34
CA PHE A 29 -6.32 -2.10 -6.64
C PHE A 29 -7.03 -0.86 -6.10
N GLY A 30 -6.27 0.02 -5.42
CA GLY A 30 -6.79 1.30 -4.95
C GLY A 30 -7.35 2.14 -6.09
N LEU A 31 -6.68 2.15 -7.25
CA LEU A 31 -7.13 2.86 -8.45
C LEU A 31 -8.45 2.29 -8.97
N GLY A 32 -8.58 0.97 -9.09
CA GLY A 32 -9.82 0.33 -9.53
C GLY A 32 -11.00 0.60 -8.58
N LEU A 33 -10.76 0.55 -7.26
CA LEU A 33 -11.78 0.91 -6.26
C LEU A 33 -12.15 2.41 -6.32
N ALA A 34 -11.19 3.29 -6.59
CA ALA A 34 -11.46 4.72 -6.79
C ALA A 34 -12.24 4.97 -8.10
N TRP A 35 -11.98 4.20 -9.16
CA TRP A 35 -12.77 4.22 -10.39
C TRP A 35 -14.21 3.78 -10.15
N ARG A 36 -14.47 2.73 -9.35
CA ARG A 36 -15.85 2.35 -8.95
C ARG A 36 -16.59 3.53 -8.29
N ARG A 37 -15.90 4.28 -7.42
CA ARG A 37 -16.47 5.51 -6.82
C ARG A 37 -16.69 6.59 -7.87
N GLY A 38 -15.76 6.76 -8.81
CA GLY A 38 -15.85 7.72 -9.92
C GLY A 38 -17.04 7.44 -10.84
N GLU A 39 -17.34 6.18 -11.13
CA GLU A 39 -18.52 5.77 -11.91
C GLU A 39 -19.81 6.26 -11.26
N SER A 40 -19.99 6.02 -9.96
CA SER A 40 -21.15 6.53 -9.22
C SER A 40 -21.17 8.06 -9.11
N ALA A 41 -20.00 8.69 -9.03
CA ALA A 41 -19.90 10.14 -8.83
C ALA A 41 -20.07 10.94 -10.13
N PHE A 42 -19.82 10.36 -11.30
CA PHE A 42 -19.85 11.06 -12.59
C PHE A 42 -20.71 10.37 -13.66
N ASP A 43 -21.52 9.38 -13.26
CA ASP A 43 -22.36 8.59 -14.15
C ASP A 43 -21.57 7.96 -15.32
N LEU A 44 -20.36 7.46 -15.03
CA LEU A 44 -19.49 6.83 -16.02
C LEU A 44 -19.90 5.36 -16.27
N PRO A 45 -19.53 4.77 -17.42
CA PRO A 45 -19.84 3.37 -17.70
C PRO A 45 -19.18 2.41 -16.70
N ALA A 46 -19.99 1.55 -16.07
CA ALA A 46 -19.57 0.62 -15.01
C ALA A 46 -18.53 -0.43 -15.42
N GLY A 47 -18.23 -0.58 -16.71
CA GLY A 47 -17.31 -1.61 -17.20
C GLY A 47 -15.84 -1.29 -16.97
N VAL A 48 -15.48 -0.01 -16.76
CA VAL A 48 -14.08 0.41 -16.70
C VAL A 48 -13.45 -0.03 -15.38
N ALA A 49 -14.11 0.25 -14.25
CA ALA A 49 -13.60 -0.14 -12.95
C ALA A 49 -13.50 -1.67 -12.82
N GLU A 50 -14.47 -2.40 -13.38
CA GLU A 50 -14.47 -3.86 -13.36
C GLU A 50 -13.37 -4.48 -14.23
N ALA A 51 -13.12 -3.92 -15.40
CA ALA A 51 -12.00 -4.35 -16.24
C ALA A 51 -10.65 -4.14 -15.51
N ILE A 52 -10.48 -2.99 -14.84
CA ILE A 52 -9.28 -2.71 -14.04
C ILE A 52 -9.16 -3.72 -12.90
N LEU A 53 -10.20 -3.87 -12.08
CA LEU A 53 -10.15 -4.73 -10.90
C LEU A 53 -10.00 -6.22 -11.24
N GLY A 54 -10.62 -6.69 -12.33
CA GLY A 54 -10.40 -8.03 -12.86
C GLY A 54 -8.96 -8.26 -13.28
N ALA A 55 -8.39 -7.35 -14.09
CA ALA A 55 -7.00 -7.45 -14.54
C ALA A 55 -5.99 -7.40 -13.37
N VAL A 56 -6.24 -6.52 -12.40
CA VAL A 56 -5.39 -6.37 -11.21
C VAL A 56 -5.50 -7.58 -10.29
N THR A 57 -6.68 -8.17 -10.16
CA THR A 57 -6.88 -9.43 -9.43
C THR A 57 -6.04 -10.55 -10.04
N LEU A 58 -6.07 -10.72 -11.36
CA LEU A 58 -5.24 -11.73 -12.05
C LEU A 58 -3.74 -11.48 -11.83
N LEU A 59 -3.29 -10.23 -11.97
CA LEU A 59 -1.90 -9.85 -11.72
C LEU A 59 -1.48 -10.12 -10.27
N PHE A 60 -2.34 -9.81 -9.31
CA PHE A 60 -2.10 -10.05 -7.90
C PHE A 60 -2.03 -11.54 -7.59
N LEU A 61 -2.98 -12.35 -8.06
CA LEU A 61 -2.98 -13.80 -7.84
C LEU A 61 -1.73 -14.46 -8.45
N PHE A 62 -1.31 -14.01 -9.64
CA PHE A 62 -0.06 -14.45 -10.25
C PHE A 62 1.17 -14.09 -9.38
N GLY A 63 1.26 -12.83 -8.93
CA GLY A 63 2.33 -12.38 -8.04
C GLY A 63 2.35 -13.12 -6.70
N LEU A 64 1.18 -13.32 -6.09
CA LEU A 64 0.98 -14.04 -4.84
C LEU A 64 1.41 -15.50 -4.98
N LEU A 65 1.00 -16.18 -6.05
CA LEU A 65 1.44 -17.55 -6.34
C LEU A 65 2.97 -17.61 -6.47
N ALA A 66 3.55 -16.73 -7.29
CA ALA A 66 4.99 -16.71 -7.53
C ALA A 66 5.80 -16.47 -6.24
N TYR A 67 5.36 -15.52 -5.40
CA TYR A 67 5.98 -15.26 -4.11
C TYR A 67 5.73 -16.38 -3.09
N SER A 68 4.54 -16.99 -3.09
CA SER A 68 4.24 -18.12 -2.21
C SER A 68 5.14 -19.32 -2.52
N VAL A 69 5.38 -19.62 -3.80
CA VAL A 69 6.32 -20.67 -4.21
C VAL A 69 7.74 -20.38 -3.68
N LYS A 70 8.19 -19.11 -3.72
CA LYS A 70 9.46 -18.71 -3.12
C LYS A 70 9.51 -19.00 -1.61
N VAL A 71 8.46 -18.60 -0.87
CA VAL A 71 8.39 -18.81 0.58
C VAL A 71 8.30 -20.29 0.93
N LEU A 72 7.49 -21.08 0.23
CA LEU A 72 7.33 -22.52 0.46
C LEU A 72 8.64 -23.29 0.23
N ARG A 73 9.47 -22.87 -0.73
CA ARG A 73 10.80 -23.47 -0.97
C ARG A 73 11.77 -23.17 0.17
N ARG A 74 11.72 -21.97 0.75
CA ARG A 74 12.61 -21.55 1.83
C ARG A 74 11.93 -20.50 2.72
N PRO A 75 11.21 -20.91 3.79
CA PRO A 75 10.46 -19.97 4.62
C PRO A 75 11.29 -18.85 5.23
N ALA A 76 12.59 -19.09 5.48
CA ALA A 76 13.53 -18.10 5.99
C ALA A 76 13.68 -16.84 5.10
N VAL A 77 13.31 -16.90 3.82
CA VAL A 77 13.32 -15.72 2.93
C VAL A 77 12.40 -14.62 3.44
N LEU A 78 11.31 -14.95 4.14
CA LEU A 78 10.41 -13.94 4.70
C LEU A 78 11.15 -13.05 5.71
N VAL A 79 11.94 -13.66 6.60
CA VAL A 79 12.76 -12.94 7.58
C VAL A 79 13.80 -12.04 6.88
N GLU A 80 14.43 -12.54 5.81
CA GLU A 80 15.40 -11.76 5.02
C GLU A 80 14.76 -10.56 4.31
N GLU A 81 13.57 -10.74 3.74
CA GLU A 81 12.82 -9.65 3.10
C GLU A 81 12.40 -8.58 4.12
N LEU A 82 11.99 -9.00 5.33
CA LEU A 82 11.57 -8.07 6.38
C LEU A 82 12.73 -7.22 6.93
N ARG A 83 13.99 -7.65 6.75
CA ARG A 83 15.18 -6.88 7.15
C ARG A 83 15.50 -5.73 6.20
N ILE A 84 15.11 -5.81 4.93
CA ILE A 84 15.45 -4.81 3.92
C ILE A 84 14.24 -3.99 3.51
N LEU A 85 14.42 -2.69 3.29
CA LEU A 85 13.32 -1.75 3.08
C LEU A 85 12.38 -2.09 1.90
N PRO A 86 12.89 -2.45 0.70
CA PRO A 86 12.01 -2.85 -0.41
C PRO A 86 11.24 -4.14 -0.12
N GLY A 87 11.89 -5.09 0.55
CA GLY A 87 11.30 -6.37 0.93
C GLY A 87 10.14 -6.20 1.89
N ARG A 88 10.36 -5.52 3.03
CA ARG A 88 9.31 -5.23 4.02
C ARG A 88 8.14 -4.43 3.44
N ALA A 89 8.42 -3.43 2.60
CA ALA A 89 7.36 -2.65 1.95
C ALA A 89 6.52 -3.51 1.02
N GLY A 90 7.17 -4.38 0.26
CA GLY A 90 6.49 -5.29 -0.66
C GLY A 90 5.70 -6.40 0.03
N VAL A 91 6.24 -7.01 1.09
CA VAL A 91 5.51 -8.02 1.88
C VAL A 91 4.30 -7.40 2.55
N ALA A 92 4.43 -6.20 3.12
CA ALA A 92 3.28 -5.50 3.70
C ALA A 92 2.23 -5.18 2.62
N ALA A 93 2.64 -4.60 1.48
CA ALA A 93 1.72 -4.31 0.37
C ALA A 93 1.00 -5.56 -0.16
N MET A 94 1.67 -6.72 -0.21
CA MET A 94 1.06 -7.99 -0.59
C MET A 94 -0.11 -8.36 0.32
N LEU A 95 0.08 -8.23 1.64
CA LEU A 95 -0.95 -8.52 2.63
C LEU A 95 -2.11 -7.52 2.54
N LEU A 96 -1.79 -6.24 2.30
CA LEU A 96 -2.81 -5.22 2.09
C LEU A 96 -3.64 -5.44 0.83
N CYS A 97 -3.06 -6.04 -0.22
CA CYS A 97 -3.82 -6.46 -1.40
C CYS A 97 -4.87 -7.52 -1.07
N LEU A 98 -4.73 -8.33 -0.02
CA LEU A 98 -5.77 -9.29 0.39
C LEU A 98 -7.03 -8.57 0.91
N TYR A 99 -6.87 -7.50 1.70
CA TYR A 99 -8.00 -6.67 2.11
C TYR A 99 -8.65 -5.95 0.92
N LEU A 100 -7.84 -5.45 -0.01
CA LEU A 100 -8.36 -4.80 -1.23
C LEU A 100 -9.06 -5.80 -2.15
N LEU A 101 -8.58 -7.04 -2.24
CA LEU A 101 -9.25 -8.12 -2.95
C LEU A 101 -10.57 -8.48 -2.27
N SER A 102 -10.63 -8.52 -0.93
CA SER A 102 -11.89 -8.67 -0.18
C SER A 102 -12.89 -7.57 -0.55
N LEU A 103 -12.49 -6.30 -0.51
CA LEU A 103 -13.35 -5.18 -0.95
C LEU A 103 -13.77 -5.30 -2.41
N THR A 104 -12.88 -5.79 -3.27
CA THR A 104 -13.16 -5.98 -4.70
C THR A 104 -14.22 -7.04 -4.93
N LEU A 105 -14.15 -8.16 -4.18
CA LEU A 105 -15.04 -9.31 -4.31
C LEU A 105 -16.38 -9.16 -3.57
N ALA A 106 -16.47 -8.24 -2.60
CA ALA A 106 -17.65 -8.07 -1.75
C ALA A 106 -18.99 -8.00 -2.51
N PRO A 107 -19.11 -7.28 -3.64
CA PRO A 107 -20.37 -7.22 -4.40
C PRO A 107 -20.75 -8.51 -5.13
N TYR A 108 -19.82 -9.45 -5.32
CA TYR A 108 -20.05 -10.67 -6.13
C TYR A 108 -20.13 -11.92 -5.27
N LEU A 109 -19.26 -12.03 -4.26
CA LEU A 109 -19.07 -13.23 -3.45
C LEU A 109 -18.92 -12.83 -1.98
N PRO A 110 -19.96 -12.25 -1.33
CA PRO A 110 -19.84 -11.63 -0.02
C PRO A 110 -19.30 -12.58 1.06
N GLY A 111 -19.76 -13.83 1.10
CA GLY A 111 -19.26 -14.82 2.05
C GLY A 111 -17.78 -15.17 1.85
N ALA A 112 -17.34 -15.35 0.60
CA ALA A 112 -15.93 -15.62 0.30
C ALA A 112 -15.05 -14.40 0.56
N ALA A 113 -15.55 -13.19 0.26
CA ALA A 113 -14.87 -11.94 0.54
C ALA A 113 -14.69 -11.73 2.04
N GLN A 114 -15.71 -11.98 2.86
CA GLN A 114 -15.62 -11.90 4.32
C GLN A 114 -14.67 -12.95 4.90
N ALA A 115 -14.68 -14.19 4.38
CA ALA A 115 -13.70 -15.21 4.77
C ALA A 115 -12.26 -14.78 4.42
N LEU A 116 -12.07 -14.17 3.25
CA LEU A 116 -10.78 -13.61 2.82
C LEU A 116 -10.32 -12.47 3.74
N LEU A 117 -11.24 -11.60 4.20
CA LEU A 117 -10.93 -10.55 5.17
C LEU A 117 -10.32 -11.13 6.46
N TRP A 118 -10.96 -12.14 7.06
CA TRP A 118 -10.45 -12.77 8.28
C TRP A 118 -9.14 -13.52 8.07
N CYS A 119 -8.98 -14.19 6.93
CA CYS A 119 -7.71 -14.79 6.52
C CYS A 119 -6.61 -13.73 6.39
N ALA A 120 -6.91 -12.58 5.79
CA ALA A 120 -5.99 -11.46 5.66
C ALA A 120 -5.58 -10.89 7.03
N PHE A 121 -6.50 -10.77 7.99
CA PHE A 121 -6.18 -10.38 9.37
C PHE A 121 -5.19 -11.34 10.03
N ALA A 122 -5.45 -12.65 9.95
CA ALA A 122 -4.58 -13.67 10.53
C ALA A 122 -3.17 -13.63 9.90
N LEU A 123 -3.08 -13.60 8.57
CA LEU A 123 -1.81 -13.53 7.85
C LEU A 123 -1.06 -12.22 8.13
N HIS A 124 -1.76 -11.09 8.15
CA HIS A 124 -1.16 -9.79 8.43
C HIS A 124 -0.62 -9.73 9.87
N GLY A 125 -1.42 -10.18 10.84
CA GLY A 125 -1.00 -10.29 12.24
C GLY A 125 0.24 -11.17 12.41
N ALA A 126 0.26 -12.36 11.80
CA ALA A 126 1.40 -13.26 11.85
C ALA A 126 2.68 -12.61 11.30
N VAL A 127 2.60 -11.94 10.14
CA VAL A 127 3.75 -11.26 9.55
C VAL A 127 4.19 -10.05 10.38
N VAL A 128 3.25 -9.33 11.01
CA VAL A 128 3.56 -8.23 11.93
C VAL A 128 4.32 -8.73 13.16
N LEU A 129 3.95 -9.88 13.72
CA LEU A 129 4.69 -10.50 14.82
C LEU A 129 6.11 -10.87 14.41
N VAL A 130 6.28 -11.46 13.22
CA VAL A 130 7.61 -11.76 12.67
C VAL A 130 8.41 -10.47 12.44
N PHE A 131 7.78 -9.43 11.89
CA PHE A 131 8.44 -8.16 11.66
C PHE A 131 8.86 -7.49 12.98
N ALA A 132 8.01 -7.49 13.99
CA ALA A 132 8.32 -6.98 15.33
C ALA A 132 9.52 -7.74 15.94
N TRP A 133 9.54 -9.07 15.83
CA TRP A 133 10.68 -9.88 16.26
C TRP A 133 11.95 -9.50 15.50
N VAL A 134 11.93 -9.49 14.16
CA VAL A 134 13.07 -9.10 13.31
C VAL A 134 13.59 -7.71 13.67
N PHE A 135 12.69 -6.77 13.92
CA PHE A 135 13.01 -5.39 14.28
C PHE A 135 13.68 -5.31 15.65
N VAL A 136 13.12 -5.95 16.69
CA VAL A 136 13.66 -5.93 18.05
C VAL A 136 14.97 -6.70 18.17
N THR A 137 15.18 -7.78 17.40
CA THR A 137 16.44 -8.55 17.41
C THR A 137 17.48 -8.05 16.41
N GLY A 138 17.10 -7.17 15.48
CA GLY A 138 17.98 -6.66 14.43
C GLY A 138 19.01 -5.63 14.95
N PRO A 139 20.03 -5.26 14.16
CA PRO A 139 21.00 -4.23 14.54
C PRO A 139 20.34 -2.88 14.87
N ALA A 140 20.85 -2.16 15.86
CA ALA A 140 20.24 -0.90 16.33
C ALA A 140 20.11 0.13 15.21
N GLU A 141 21.07 0.18 14.28
CA GLU A 141 21.09 1.07 13.12
C GLU A 141 19.94 0.79 12.14
N GLN A 142 19.40 -0.43 12.14
CA GLN A 142 18.28 -0.84 11.30
C GLN A 142 16.93 -0.64 12.00
N ARG A 143 16.92 -0.28 13.30
CA ARG A 143 15.71 -0.06 14.11
C ARG A 143 15.13 1.34 13.92
N ARG A 144 15.06 1.80 12.67
CA ARG A 144 14.49 3.11 12.32
C ARG A 144 13.01 2.96 11.96
N VAL A 145 12.17 3.83 12.53
CA VAL A 145 10.81 4.02 12.04
C VAL A 145 10.89 4.66 10.65
N THR A 146 10.15 4.10 9.70
CA THR A 146 10.09 4.59 8.32
C THR A 146 8.64 4.69 7.91
N PRO A 147 8.29 5.44 6.84
CA PRO A 147 6.91 5.54 6.39
C PRO A 147 6.26 4.18 6.10
N VAL A 148 7.07 3.16 5.77
CA VAL A 148 6.64 1.77 5.57
C VAL A 148 5.97 1.15 6.81
N TRP A 149 6.20 1.69 8.01
CA TRP A 149 5.46 1.30 9.22
C TRP A 149 3.95 1.47 9.08
N HIS A 150 3.49 2.46 8.30
CA HIS A 150 2.06 2.58 8.02
C HIS A 150 1.52 1.35 7.27
N LEU A 151 2.28 0.73 6.37
CA LEU A 151 1.80 -0.46 5.66
C LEU A 151 1.66 -1.65 6.63
N SER A 152 2.65 -1.88 7.49
CA SER A 152 2.67 -3.04 8.39
C SER A 152 1.76 -2.88 9.61
N PHE A 153 1.74 -1.71 10.25
CA PHE A 153 1.05 -1.54 11.53
C PHE A 153 -0.26 -0.76 11.43
N VAL A 154 -0.37 0.16 10.47
CA VAL A 154 -1.59 0.95 10.26
C VAL A 154 -2.48 0.34 9.17
N GLY A 155 -1.92 -0.47 8.26
CA GLY A 155 -2.61 -1.03 7.10
C GLY A 155 -3.84 -1.88 7.43
N PHE A 156 -4.00 -2.32 8.69
CA PHE A 156 -5.24 -2.89 9.21
C PHE A 156 -6.47 -1.98 9.04
N ILE A 157 -6.27 -0.66 8.88
CA ILE A 157 -7.35 0.28 8.56
C ILE A 157 -8.06 -0.03 7.24
N ILE A 158 -7.39 -0.69 6.27
CA ILE A 158 -8.06 -1.19 5.06
C ILE A 158 -9.01 -2.34 5.43
N GLY A 159 -8.60 -3.19 6.36
CA GLY A 159 -9.47 -4.22 6.95
C GLY A 159 -10.64 -3.61 7.72
N ALA A 160 -10.46 -2.48 8.42
CA ALA A 160 -11.55 -1.75 9.07
C ALA A 160 -12.58 -1.23 8.05
N LEU A 161 -12.12 -0.72 6.91
CA LEU A 161 -12.99 -0.32 5.80
C LEU A 161 -13.76 -1.51 5.25
N ALA A 162 -13.11 -2.66 5.08
CA ALA A 162 -13.77 -3.89 4.66
C ALA A 162 -14.78 -4.40 5.70
N ALA A 163 -14.44 -4.38 6.99
CA ALA A 163 -15.34 -4.76 8.07
C ALA A 163 -16.62 -3.90 8.07
N ALA A 164 -16.49 -2.58 7.86
CA ALA A 164 -17.64 -1.69 7.73
C ALA A 164 -18.52 -2.02 6.51
N VAL A 165 -17.93 -2.44 5.38
CA VAL A 165 -18.68 -2.92 4.19
C VAL A 165 -19.48 -4.20 4.50
N PHE A 166 -18.98 -5.05 5.39
CA PHE A 166 -19.69 -6.25 5.85
C PHE A 166 -20.53 -6.00 7.12
N GLU A 167 -20.79 -4.73 7.45
CA GLU A 167 -21.61 -4.32 8.61
C GLU A 167 -21.05 -4.75 9.99
N ASP A 168 -19.78 -5.16 10.07
CA ASP A 168 -19.08 -5.41 11.33
C ASP A 168 -18.49 -4.10 11.87
N TYR A 169 -19.40 -3.23 12.32
CA TYR A 169 -19.06 -1.89 12.79
C TYR A 169 -18.24 -1.90 14.08
N LEU A 170 -18.37 -2.92 14.92
CA LEU A 170 -17.58 -3.06 16.14
C LEU A 170 -16.11 -3.33 15.80
N ALA A 171 -15.84 -4.27 14.90
CA ALA A 171 -14.48 -4.51 14.41
C ALA A 171 -13.93 -3.28 13.68
N ALA A 172 -14.74 -2.63 12.83
CA ALA A 172 -14.34 -1.42 12.12
C ALA A 172 -13.96 -0.28 13.07
N LEU A 173 -14.76 0.01 14.10
CA LEU A 173 -14.48 1.05 15.09
C LEU A 173 -13.26 0.70 15.94
N GLY A 174 -13.14 -0.54 16.42
CA GLY A 174 -11.99 -0.99 17.20
C GLY A 174 -10.67 -0.85 16.43
N LEU A 175 -10.66 -1.30 15.18
CA LEU A 175 -9.50 -1.15 14.29
C LEU A 175 -9.22 0.31 13.96
N PHE A 176 -10.25 1.13 13.71
CA PHE A 176 -10.12 2.57 13.49
C PHE A 176 -9.36 3.24 14.65
N VAL A 177 -9.80 3.02 15.89
CA VAL A 177 -9.18 3.62 17.08
C VAL A 177 -7.74 3.14 17.27
N VAL A 178 -7.51 1.82 17.25
CA VAL A 178 -6.17 1.24 17.49
C VAL A 178 -5.18 1.72 16.42
N THR A 179 -5.57 1.66 15.15
CA THR A 179 -4.69 2.08 14.06
C THR A 179 -4.48 3.59 14.04
N ALA A 180 -5.45 4.41 14.48
CA ALA A 180 -5.28 5.86 14.63
C ALA A 180 -4.19 6.22 15.65
N VAL A 181 -4.18 5.54 16.81
CA VAL A 181 -3.12 5.73 17.82
C VAL A 181 -1.75 5.35 17.24
N ILE A 182 -1.65 4.19 16.58
CA ILE A 182 -0.40 3.76 15.95
C ILE A 182 0.05 4.74 14.86
N ALA A 183 -0.88 5.22 14.03
CA ALA A 183 -0.58 6.18 12.97
C ALA A 183 -0.05 7.50 13.54
N ALA A 184 -0.66 8.01 14.63
CA ALA A 184 -0.18 9.19 15.34
C ALA A 184 1.26 9.02 15.82
N LEU A 185 1.61 7.86 16.38
CA LEU A 185 2.99 7.56 16.80
C LEU A 185 3.95 7.53 15.60
N VAL A 186 3.58 6.87 14.49
CA VAL A 186 4.41 6.83 13.29
C VAL A 186 4.61 8.22 12.71
N TRP A 187 3.58 9.05 12.64
CA TRP A 187 3.69 10.44 12.19
C TRP A 187 4.56 11.28 13.11
N ALA A 188 4.39 11.17 14.44
CA ALA A 188 5.18 11.92 15.41
C ALA A 188 6.67 11.63 15.28
N VAL A 189 7.06 10.35 15.26
CA VAL A 189 8.46 9.94 15.08
C VAL A 189 8.98 10.35 13.70
N SER A 190 8.17 10.20 12.65
CA SER A 190 8.60 10.57 11.29
C SER A 190 8.78 12.09 11.13
N ALA A 191 7.94 12.90 11.78
CA ALA A 191 8.06 14.35 11.79
C ALA A 191 9.32 14.79 12.54
N GLU A 192 9.59 14.21 13.72
CA GLU A 192 10.82 14.45 14.47
C GLU A 192 12.07 14.12 13.64
N GLN A 193 12.09 12.95 12.99
CA GLN A 193 13.19 12.55 12.11
C GLN A 193 13.36 13.50 10.92
N LEU A 194 12.27 13.97 10.31
CA LEU A 194 12.32 14.89 9.17
C LEU A 194 12.88 16.27 9.56
N VAL A 195 12.67 16.70 10.81
CA VAL A 195 13.23 17.94 11.34
C VAL A 195 14.73 17.79 11.66
N LYS A 196 15.13 16.64 12.23
CA LYS A 196 16.50 16.42 12.71
C LYS A 196 17.47 15.94 11.64
N GLU A 197 16.98 15.29 10.58
CA GLU A 197 17.80 14.55 9.63
C GLU A 197 17.43 14.88 8.18
N THR A 198 18.40 14.75 7.29
CA THR A 198 18.14 14.85 5.84
C THR A 198 17.76 13.49 5.27
N VAL A 199 16.59 13.40 4.64
CA VAL A 199 16.15 12.16 4.00
C VAL A 199 16.93 11.96 2.69
N PRO A 200 17.67 10.84 2.52
CA PRO A 200 18.41 10.55 1.30
C PRO A 200 17.50 10.52 0.08
N ALA A 201 17.92 11.10 -1.04
CA ALA A 201 17.11 11.24 -2.25
C ALA A 201 16.41 9.94 -2.71
N PRO A 202 17.05 8.75 -2.68
CA PRO A 202 16.39 7.50 -3.08
C PRO A 202 15.21 7.09 -2.18
N LEU A 203 15.16 7.56 -0.93
CA LEU A 203 14.16 7.17 0.07
C LEU A 203 12.98 8.14 0.16
N ARG A 204 13.13 9.36 -0.37
CA ARG A 204 12.11 10.41 -0.32
C ARG A 204 10.76 10.01 -0.90
N PRO A 205 10.65 9.17 -1.97
CA PRO A 205 9.35 8.68 -2.44
C PRO A 205 8.51 8.01 -1.36
N LEU A 206 9.13 7.35 -0.38
CA LEU A 206 8.42 6.67 0.70
C LEU A 206 7.63 7.63 1.60
N LEU A 207 8.00 8.92 1.65
CA LEU A 207 7.26 9.91 2.44
C LEU A 207 5.80 10.04 1.99
N ALA A 208 5.51 9.79 0.72
CA ALA A 208 4.15 9.80 0.18
C ALA A 208 3.21 8.80 0.87
N ILE A 209 3.74 7.75 1.50
CA ILE A 209 2.97 6.77 2.27
C ILE A 209 2.20 7.44 3.42
N HIS A 210 2.70 8.54 4.00
CA HIS A 210 2.02 9.24 5.09
C HIS A 210 0.64 9.79 4.70
N LEU A 211 0.36 9.98 3.41
CA LEU A 211 -0.95 10.41 2.91
C LEU A 211 -2.01 9.30 3.03
N ALA A 212 -1.63 8.03 2.86
CA ALA A 212 -2.58 6.92 2.79
C ALA A 212 -3.42 6.74 4.07
N PRO A 213 -2.85 6.74 5.29
CA PRO A 213 -3.66 6.62 6.50
C PRO A 213 -4.66 7.75 6.66
N VAL A 214 -4.32 9.00 6.31
CA VAL A 214 -5.27 10.13 6.38
C VAL A 214 -6.48 9.85 5.50
N ALA A 215 -6.24 9.42 4.26
CA ALA A 215 -7.32 9.08 3.33
C ALA A 215 -8.19 7.93 3.85
N LEU A 216 -7.54 6.86 4.34
CA LEU A 216 -8.22 5.66 4.84
C LEU A 216 -9.03 5.93 6.12
N PHE A 217 -8.49 6.71 7.06
CA PHE A 217 -9.27 7.14 8.23
C PHE A 217 -10.50 7.95 7.81
N GLY A 218 -10.38 8.83 6.82
CA GLY A 218 -11.54 9.54 6.29
C GLY A 218 -12.61 8.60 5.71
N GLN A 219 -12.19 7.57 4.98
CA GLN A 219 -13.11 6.60 4.37
C GLN A 219 -13.81 5.74 5.44
N VAL A 220 -13.06 5.26 6.44
CA VAL A 220 -13.62 4.48 7.55
C VAL A 220 -14.52 5.36 8.43
N ALA A 221 -14.11 6.59 8.74
CA ALA A 221 -14.92 7.55 9.47
C ALA A 221 -16.24 7.82 8.75
N GLN A 222 -16.22 7.94 7.41
CA GLN A 222 -17.44 8.08 6.63
C GLN A 222 -18.35 6.85 6.74
N ALA A 223 -17.77 5.64 6.67
CA ALA A 223 -18.52 4.38 6.82
C ALA A 223 -19.08 4.17 8.25
N LEU A 224 -18.46 4.79 9.26
CA LEU A 224 -18.91 4.81 10.66
C LEU A 224 -19.80 6.02 11.00
N GLU A 225 -20.25 6.78 9.98
CA GLU A 225 -21.07 7.99 10.14
C GLU A 225 -20.42 9.13 10.97
N LEU A 226 -19.10 9.10 11.15
CA LEU A 226 -18.32 10.14 11.82
C LEU A 226 -18.00 11.29 10.84
N HIS A 227 -19.04 11.97 10.37
CA HIS A 227 -18.95 12.88 9.21
C HIS A 227 -17.93 14.02 9.39
N ALA A 228 -17.87 14.64 10.57
CA ALA A 228 -16.90 15.71 10.87
C ALA A 228 -15.45 15.21 10.78
N VAL A 229 -15.19 13.98 11.24
CA VAL A 229 -13.86 13.36 11.15
C VAL A 229 -13.52 13.07 9.69
N ALA A 230 -14.46 12.55 8.91
CA ALA A 230 -14.27 12.28 7.50
C ALA A 230 -13.91 13.55 6.70
N LEU A 231 -14.61 14.66 6.95
CA LEU A 231 -14.32 15.97 6.35
C LEU A 231 -12.95 16.51 6.79
N GLY A 232 -12.62 16.39 8.07
CA GLY A 232 -11.30 16.76 8.60
C GLY A 232 -10.16 16.00 7.91
N CYS A 233 -10.31 14.68 7.76
CA CYS A 233 -9.38 13.86 6.99
C CYS A 233 -9.30 14.30 5.52
N GLY A 234 -10.43 14.66 4.89
CA GLY A 234 -10.46 15.20 3.52
C GLY A 234 -9.62 16.46 3.36
N GLY A 235 -9.73 17.39 4.31
CA GLY A 235 -8.92 18.62 4.36
C GLY A 235 -7.44 18.36 4.57
N VAL A 236 -7.09 17.54 5.56
CA VAL A 236 -5.69 17.19 5.85
C VAL A 236 -5.04 16.45 4.67
N ALA A 237 -5.78 15.54 4.01
CA ALA A 237 -5.31 14.86 2.81
C ALA A 237 -5.02 15.86 1.68
N GLY A 238 -5.84 16.90 1.52
CA GLY A 238 -5.60 17.98 0.56
C GLY A 238 -4.33 18.77 0.83
N LEU A 239 -4.12 19.18 2.09
CA LEU A 239 -2.91 19.91 2.48
C LEU A 239 -1.65 19.06 2.26
N LEU A 240 -1.68 17.78 2.64
CA LEU A 240 -0.56 16.86 2.40
C LEU A 240 -0.32 16.64 0.91
N LEU A 241 -1.37 16.43 0.12
CA LEU A 241 -1.24 16.22 -1.32
C LEU A 241 -0.63 17.47 -2.00
N LEU A 242 -1.08 18.68 -1.64
CA LEU A 242 -0.49 19.93 -2.12
C LEU A 242 0.99 20.05 -1.74
N TRP A 243 1.36 19.65 -0.53
CA TRP A 243 2.77 19.60 -0.12
C TRP A 243 3.58 18.63 -0.99
N PHE A 244 3.07 17.42 -1.25
CA PHE A 244 3.75 16.45 -2.12
C PHE A 244 3.88 16.96 -3.57
N ILE A 245 2.88 17.65 -4.09
CA ILE A 245 2.92 18.29 -5.42
C ILE A 245 4.00 19.38 -5.43
N ALA A 246 4.00 20.29 -4.45
CA ALA A 246 4.99 21.36 -4.35
C ALA A 246 6.43 20.81 -4.20
N ARG A 247 6.58 19.64 -3.58
CA ARG A 247 7.87 18.96 -3.38
C ARG A 247 8.15 17.84 -4.38
N ALA A 248 7.38 17.73 -5.47
CA ALA A 248 7.49 16.62 -6.42
C ALA A 248 8.93 16.44 -6.95
N ARG A 249 9.57 17.54 -7.39
CA ARG A 249 10.97 17.51 -7.89
C ARG A 249 11.96 16.99 -6.84
N TRP A 250 11.80 17.39 -5.58
CA TRP A 250 12.65 16.96 -4.46
C TRP A 250 12.42 15.49 -4.10
N LEU A 251 11.16 15.02 -4.15
CA LEU A 251 10.80 13.62 -3.91
C LEU A 251 11.36 12.69 -4.98
N THR A 252 11.43 13.15 -6.23
CA THR A 252 11.84 12.34 -7.39
C THR A 252 13.29 12.55 -7.81
N GLU A 253 14.10 13.28 -7.03
CA GLU A 253 15.45 13.71 -7.40
C GLU A 253 16.38 12.54 -7.80
N ALA A 254 16.28 11.40 -7.10
CA ALA A 254 17.08 10.21 -7.40
C ALA A 254 16.62 9.43 -8.66
N GLY A 255 15.61 9.92 -9.38
CA GLY A 255 15.03 9.24 -10.53
C GLY A 255 14.17 8.03 -10.16
N PHE A 256 13.75 7.29 -11.18
CA PHE A 256 12.82 6.17 -11.03
C PHE A 256 13.46 4.98 -10.28
N SER A 257 12.74 4.45 -9.31
CA SER A 257 13.08 3.22 -8.60
C SER A 257 11.83 2.40 -8.27
N ALA A 258 12.00 1.17 -7.79
CA ALA A 258 10.88 0.36 -7.32
C ALA A 258 10.10 1.02 -6.15
N LEU A 259 10.74 1.93 -5.41
CA LEU A 259 10.13 2.64 -4.30
C LEU A 259 9.09 3.68 -4.75
N TRP A 260 9.02 4.02 -6.04
CA TRP A 260 7.96 4.86 -6.59
C TRP A 260 6.57 4.24 -6.46
N GLY A 261 6.46 2.94 -6.19
CA GLY A 261 5.21 2.32 -5.76
C GLY A 261 4.54 3.05 -4.59
N ALA A 262 5.32 3.75 -3.74
CA ALA A 262 4.82 4.58 -2.65
C ALA A 262 3.90 5.74 -3.08
N PHE A 263 3.97 6.23 -4.32
CA PHE A 263 3.08 7.28 -4.81
C PHE A 263 1.70 6.77 -5.22
N THR A 264 1.57 5.48 -5.49
CA THR A 264 0.41 4.92 -6.20
C THR A 264 -0.84 4.86 -5.31
N PHE A 265 -0.83 3.97 -4.32
CA PHE A 265 -1.98 3.77 -3.44
C PHE A 265 -2.42 5.02 -2.67
N PRO A 266 -1.53 5.85 -2.08
CA PRO A 266 -1.99 7.03 -1.35
C PRO A 266 -2.78 8.02 -2.21
N LEU A 267 -2.39 8.18 -3.48
CA LEU A 267 -3.09 9.05 -4.43
C LEU A 267 -4.47 8.49 -4.80
N ALA A 268 -4.55 7.18 -5.06
CA ALA A 268 -5.82 6.50 -5.33
C ALA A 268 -6.77 6.51 -4.11
N ALA A 269 -6.25 6.29 -2.90
CA ALA A 269 -7.02 6.35 -1.67
C ALA A 269 -7.58 7.77 -1.43
N THR A 270 -6.79 8.81 -1.71
CA THR A 270 -7.23 10.22 -1.60
C THR A 270 -8.36 10.53 -2.59
N ALA A 271 -8.23 10.06 -3.84
CA ALA A 271 -9.31 10.16 -4.82
C ALA A 271 -10.58 9.45 -4.31
N GLY A 272 -10.44 8.22 -3.80
CA GLY A 272 -11.55 7.46 -3.23
C GLY A 272 -12.23 8.13 -2.03
N LEU A 273 -11.47 8.80 -1.15
CA LEU A 273 -12.01 9.59 -0.05
C LEU A 273 -12.83 10.78 -0.57
N TRP A 274 -12.25 11.62 -1.43
CA TRP A 274 -12.92 12.82 -1.91
C TRP A 274 -14.16 12.52 -2.76
N LEU A 275 -14.11 11.48 -3.59
CA LEU A 275 -15.29 11.00 -4.31
C LEU A 275 -16.35 10.45 -3.35
N GLY A 276 -15.93 9.76 -2.29
CA GLY A 276 -16.83 9.31 -1.23
C GLY A 276 -17.52 10.46 -0.49
N LEU A 277 -16.78 11.51 -0.13
CA LEU A 277 -17.32 12.70 0.54
C LEU A 277 -18.35 13.45 -0.32
N GLY A 278 -18.19 13.42 -1.64
CA GLY A 278 -19.11 14.07 -2.58
C GLY A 278 -19.19 15.59 -2.42
N GLY A 279 -20.27 16.19 -2.91
CA GLY A 279 -20.49 17.65 -2.81
C GLY A 279 -19.32 18.46 -3.37
N VAL A 280 -18.77 19.36 -2.55
CA VAL A 280 -17.59 20.20 -2.90
C VAL A 280 -16.33 19.38 -3.17
N TRP A 281 -16.24 18.14 -2.70
CA TRP A 281 -15.11 17.23 -2.91
C TRP A 281 -15.20 16.44 -4.21
N ARG A 282 -16.35 16.44 -4.89
CA ARG A 282 -16.57 15.67 -6.12
C ARG A 282 -15.55 16.01 -7.21
N LEU A 283 -15.38 17.30 -7.53
CA LEU A 283 -14.44 17.76 -8.56
C LEU A 283 -12.97 17.51 -8.16
N PRO A 284 -12.51 17.88 -6.95
CA PRO A 284 -11.19 17.48 -6.46
C PRO A 284 -10.94 15.97 -6.54
N GLY A 285 -11.94 15.15 -6.19
CA GLY A 285 -11.88 13.70 -6.29
C GLY A 285 -11.68 13.21 -7.72
N GLY A 286 -12.39 13.79 -8.70
CA GLY A 286 -12.19 13.49 -10.11
C GLY A 286 -10.79 13.86 -10.61
N VAL A 287 -10.28 15.04 -10.23
CA VAL A 287 -8.91 15.46 -10.56
C VAL A 287 -7.87 14.51 -9.95
N ALA A 288 -8.05 14.13 -8.68
CA ALA A 288 -7.19 13.18 -8.01
C ALA A 288 -7.25 11.79 -8.66
N LEU A 289 -8.41 11.35 -9.16
CA LEU A 289 -8.58 10.08 -9.88
C LEU A 289 -7.81 10.08 -11.21
N ILE A 290 -7.87 11.19 -11.95
CA ILE A 290 -7.09 11.37 -13.19
C ILE A 290 -5.59 11.32 -12.86
N ALA A 291 -5.15 12.06 -11.85
CA ALA A 291 -3.76 12.03 -11.41
C ALA A 291 -3.33 10.63 -10.96
N ALA A 292 -4.16 9.92 -10.19
CA ALA A 292 -3.92 8.55 -9.74
C ALA A 292 -3.74 7.61 -10.94
N THR A 293 -4.56 7.77 -11.98
CA THR A 293 -4.46 6.99 -13.22
C THR A 293 -3.13 7.25 -13.95
N LEU A 294 -2.81 8.53 -14.16
CA LEU A 294 -1.61 8.96 -14.89
C LEU A 294 -0.30 8.64 -14.15
N VAL A 295 -0.31 8.57 -12.82
CA VAL A 295 0.86 8.23 -12.01
C VAL A 295 0.99 6.71 -11.82
N THR A 296 -0.10 6.02 -11.52
CA THR A 296 -0.06 4.60 -11.14
C THR A 296 0.24 3.70 -12.33
N LEU A 297 -0.38 3.91 -13.49
CA LEU A 297 -0.20 3.03 -14.64
C LEU A 297 1.26 2.99 -15.13
N PRO A 298 1.97 4.12 -15.34
CA PRO A 298 3.36 4.08 -15.76
C PRO A 298 4.31 3.47 -14.72
N ILE A 299 4.07 3.72 -13.43
CA ILE A 299 4.87 3.13 -12.35
C ILE A 299 4.67 1.62 -12.32
N ALA A 300 3.43 1.16 -12.35
CA ALA A 300 3.11 -0.27 -12.35
C ALA A 300 3.69 -0.97 -13.57
N TRP A 301 3.53 -0.41 -14.76
CA TRP A 301 4.13 -0.93 -15.98
C TRP A 301 5.65 -1.08 -15.86
N LYS A 302 6.36 -0.03 -15.43
CA LYS A 302 7.82 -0.06 -15.28
C LYS A 302 8.28 -1.11 -14.26
N VAL A 303 7.57 -1.27 -13.15
CA VAL A 303 7.90 -2.28 -12.12
C VAL A 303 7.62 -3.69 -12.61
N VAL A 304 6.44 -3.96 -13.20
CA VAL A 304 6.09 -5.27 -13.75
C VAL A 304 7.04 -5.66 -14.89
N ALA A 305 7.37 -4.72 -15.77
CA ALA A 305 8.33 -4.95 -16.85
C ALA A 305 9.75 -5.22 -16.31
N ALA A 306 10.16 -4.55 -15.23
CA ALA A 306 11.44 -4.83 -14.56
C ALA A 306 11.44 -6.22 -13.88
N TRP A 307 10.29 -6.67 -13.37
CA TRP A 307 10.13 -8.03 -12.83
C TRP A 307 10.24 -9.08 -13.93
N ALA A 308 9.52 -8.90 -15.04
CA ALA A 308 9.55 -9.81 -16.18
C ALA A 308 10.96 -9.97 -16.77
N ARG A 309 11.77 -8.91 -16.75
CA ARG A 309 13.19 -8.95 -17.17
C ARG A 309 14.16 -9.45 -16.10
N GLY A 310 13.70 -9.88 -14.92
CA GLY A 310 14.54 -10.31 -13.80
C GLY A 310 15.36 -9.19 -13.12
N GLN A 311 15.23 -7.94 -13.57
CA GLN A 311 16.00 -6.80 -13.07
C GLN A 311 15.52 -6.33 -11.70
N LEU A 312 14.23 -6.48 -11.41
CA LEU A 312 13.65 -6.00 -10.16
C LEU A 312 14.24 -6.72 -8.95
N ALA A 313 14.47 -8.04 -9.04
CA ALA A 313 15.08 -8.84 -7.98
C ALA A 313 16.48 -8.34 -7.61
N ILE A 314 17.27 -7.99 -8.63
CA ILE A 314 18.63 -7.44 -8.48
C ILE A 314 18.57 -6.06 -7.83
N LYS A 315 17.75 -5.16 -8.39
CA LYS A 315 17.64 -3.75 -7.94
C LYS A 315 17.07 -3.60 -6.52
N THR A 316 16.34 -4.60 -6.03
CA THR A 316 15.69 -4.58 -4.71
C THR A 316 16.37 -5.48 -3.70
N ASN A 317 17.48 -6.13 -4.10
CA ASN A 317 18.20 -7.11 -3.29
C ASN A 317 17.29 -8.21 -2.72
N ALA A 318 16.36 -8.71 -3.54
CA ALA A 318 15.40 -9.71 -3.12
C ALA A 318 16.09 -11.00 -2.66
N ALA A 319 15.58 -11.56 -1.57
CA ALA A 319 16.03 -12.83 -1.01
C ALA A 319 15.84 -13.98 -2.01
N THR A 320 16.62 -15.04 -1.84
CA THR A 320 16.64 -16.20 -2.72
C THR A 320 16.24 -17.45 -1.96
N ALA A 321 15.39 -18.27 -2.57
CA ALA A 321 14.95 -19.57 -2.07
C ALA A 321 15.86 -20.74 -2.47
#